data_AF-A0A182FLD9-F1
#
_entry.id   AF-A0A182FLD9-F1
#
_cell.length_a   1.000
_cell.length_b   1.000
_cell.length_c   1.000
_cell.angle_alpha   90.00
_cell.angle_beta   90.00
_cell.angle_gamma   90.00
#
_symmetry.space_group_name_H-M   'P 1'
#
loop_
_entity.id
_entity.type
_entity.pdbx_description
1 polymer ?
#
loop_
_entity_poly.entity_id
_entity_poly.type
_entity_poly.pdbx_seq_one_letter_code
_entity_poly.pdbx_strand_id
1 'polypeptide(L)'
;MNLSPNRILLFCNLIVSLDGMKIESTTSKLSSMSNFAIDTISYGVQDLVYSRVLAMIVMKENCNLKEKNPFDVHAHRMTAERWQGS
;
A
#
# COMPACT_ATOMS: atom_id res chain seq x y z
N MET A 1 -12.57 -3.67 -7.18
CA MET A 1 -13.40 -2.49 -7.52
C MET A 1 -13.05 -2.05 -8.92
N ASN A 2 -14.04 -1.94 -9.81
CA ASN A 2 -13.85 -1.53 -11.21
C ASN A 2 -13.91 0.00 -11.28
N LEU A 3 -12.76 0.67 -11.37
CA LEU A 3 -12.70 2.13 -11.52
C LEU A 3 -13.04 2.47 -12.99
N SER A 4 -13.96 3.40 -13.19
CA SER A 4 -14.26 3.91 -14.53
C SER A 4 -13.00 4.52 -15.17
N PRO A 5 -12.74 4.28 -16.47
CA PRO A 5 -11.61 4.89 -17.18
C PRO A 5 -11.62 6.41 -17.02
N ASN A 6 -10.44 7.05 -17.01
CA ASN A 6 -10.24 8.51 -16.87
C ASN A 6 -10.48 9.15 -15.49
N ARG A 7 -10.48 8.38 -14.39
CA ARG A 7 -10.45 8.98 -13.04
C ARG A 7 -9.01 9.15 -12.53
N ILE A 8 -8.68 10.35 -12.07
CA ILE A 8 -7.42 10.63 -11.37
C ILE A 8 -7.45 9.92 -10.02
N LEU A 9 -6.38 9.18 -9.70
CA LEU A 9 -6.21 8.53 -8.40
C LEU A 9 -5.94 9.60 -7.33
N LEU A 10 -6.49 9.41 -6.13
CA LEU A 10 -6.21 10.27 -4.99
C LEU A 10 -4.72 10.24 -4.64
N PHE A 11 -4.15 11.42 -4.39
CA PHE A 11 -2.78 11.54 -3.91
C PHE A 11 -2.71 11.24 -2.42
N CYS A 12 -1.90 10.26 -2.06
CA CYS A 12 -1.63 9.87 -0.68
C CYS A 12 -0.13 9.81 -0.45
N ASN A 13 0.27 10.14 0.78
CA ASN A 13 1.63 9.93 1.26
C ASN A 13 1.76 8.50 1.74
N LEU A 14 2.79 7.83 1.23
CA LEU A 14 3.16 6.51 1.66
C LEU A 14 4.39 6.59 2.56
N ILE A 15 4.23 6.20 3.82
CA ILE A 15 5.29 6.23 4.83
C ILE A 15 5.69 4.79 5.15
N VAL A 16 6.99 4.51 5.03
CA VAL A 16 7.57 3.21 5.37
C VAL A 16 8.49 3.42 6.58
N SER A 17 8.27 2.62 7.62
CA SER A 17 9.08 2.61 8.85
C SER A 17 9.42 1.18 9.27
N LEU A 18 10.19 1.02 10.34
CA LEU A 18 10.48 -0.30 10.91
C LEU A 18 9.24 -1.00 11.48
N ASP A 19 8.22 -0.23 11.86
CA ASP A 19 6.94 -0.76 12.36
C ASP A 19 6.01 -1.22 11.23
N GLY A 20 6.30 -0.84 9.98
CA GLY A 20 5.55 -1.25 8.79
C GLY A 20 5.28 -0.11 7.81
N MET A 21 4.09 -0.10 7.24
CA MET A 21 3.70 0.82 6.17
C MET A 21 2.39 1.54 6.51
N LYS A 22 2.36 2.85 6.27
CA LYS A 22 1.20 3.71 6.54
C LYS A 22 0.85 4.55 5.32
N ILE A 23 -0.45 4.65 5.03
CA ILE A 23 -0.99 5.49 3.96
C ILE A 23 -1.75 6.67 4.57
N GLU A 24 -1.29 7.88 4.30
CA GLU A 24 -1.92 9.13 4.73
C GLU A 24 -2.51 9.88 3.54
N SER A 25 -3.76 10.34 3.67
CA SER A 25 -4.40 11.16 2.63
C SER A 25 -3.88 12.60 2.65
N THR A 26 -3.60 13.18 1.49
CA THR A 26 -3.11 14.56 1.38
C THR A 26 -4.24 15.59 1.41
N THR A 27 -5.50 15.19 1.16
CA THR A 27 -6.59 16.13 0.81
C THR A 27 -7.82 16.11 1.72
N SER A 28 -7.92 15.25 2.73
CA SER A 28 -9.02 15.37 3.70
C SER A 28 -8.69 14.72 5.05
N LYS A 29 -9.38 15.20 6.09
CA LYS A 29 -9.44 14.69 7.48
C LYS A 29 -9.96 13.24 7.60
N LEU A 30 -9.79 12.42 6.58
CA LEU A 30 -10.04 10.99 6.63
C LEU A 30 -8.76 10.32 7.13
N SER A 31 -8.70 10.20 8.45
CA SER A 31 -7.75 9.42 9.24
C SER A 31 -7.23 8.19 8.47
N SER A 32 -5.90 8.09 8.31
CA SER A 32 -5.12 6.89 7.97
C SER A 32 -5.89 5.82 7.18
N MET A 33 -5.83 5.86 5.85
CA MET A 33 -6.61 4.96 5.01
C MET A 33 -6.26 3.49 5.22
N SER A 34 -5.01 3.16 5.55
CA SER A 34 -4.56 1.80 5.91
C SER A 34 -3.21 1.86 6.62
N ASN A 35 -3.08 1.07 7.68
CA ASN A 35 -1.81 0.76 8.34
C ASN A 35 -1.56 -0.73 8.15
N PHE A 36 -0.35 -1.09 7.74
CA PHE A 36 0.09 -2.47 7.58
C PHE A 36 1.26 -2.69 8.51
N ALA A 37 1.09 -3.57 9.51
CA ALA A 37 2.16 -3.91 10.42
C ALA A 37 3.23 -4.73 9.68
N ILE A 38 4.51 -4.52 10.02
CA ILE A 38 5.64 -5.12 9.30
C ILE A 38 5.59 -6.66 9.28
N ASP A 39 5.09 -7.27 10.33
CA ASP A 39 4.92 -8.72 10.49
C ASP A 39 3.87 -9.33 9.54
N THR A 40 2.95 -8.51 9.03
CA THR A 40 1.96 -8.91 8.03
C THR A 40 2.46 -8.79 6.58
N ILE A 41 3.58 -8.08 6.33
CA ILE A 41 4.09 -7.81 4.99
C ILE A 41 5.10 -8.90 4.61
N SER A 42 4.71 -9.81 3.71
CA SER A 42 5.56 -10.93 3.30
C SER A 42 6.57 -10.56 2.22
N TYR A 43 6.23 -9.59 1.36
CA TYR A 43 7.11 -9.16 0.27
C TYR A 43 6.77 -7.74 -0.17
N GLY A 44 7.79 -6.94 -0.50
CA GLY A 44 7.65 -5.62 -1.10
C GLY A 44 8.66 -5.47 -2.24
N VAL A 45 8.18 -5.12 -3.44
CA VAL A 45 9.03 -5.00 -4.64
C VAL A 45 8.64 -3.80 -5.49
N GLN A 46 9.65 -3.15 -6.05
CA GLN A 46 9.46 -2.14 -7.07
C GLN A 46 9.40 -2.80 -8.45
N ASP A 47 8.39 -2.45 -9.26
CA ASP A 47 8.28 -2.96 -10.62
C ASP A 47 9.46 -2.49 -11.49
N LEU A 48 10.08 -3.42 -12.21
CA LEU A 48 11.24 -3.18 -13.07
C LEU A 48 10.87 -2.43 -14.36
N VAL A 49 9.65 -2.60 -14.87
CA VAL A 49 9.21 -2.03 -16.15
C VAL A 49 8.48 -0.70 -15.92
N TYR A 50 7.63 -0.65 -14.89
CA TYR A 50 6.98 0.57 -14.42
C TYR A 50 7.69 1.03 -13.15
N SER A 51 8.86 1.65 -13.31
CA SER A 51 9.81 2.09 -12.26
C SER A 51 9.26 3.01 -11.17
N ARG A 52 7.94 3.21 -11.11
CA ARG A 52 7.21 3.98 -10.11
C ARG A 52 6.02 3.20 -9.53
N VAL A 53 6.06 1.87 -9.51
CA VAL A 53 5.05 1.05 -8.83
C VAL A 53 5.72 0.24 -7.73
N LEU A 54 5.20 0.37 -6.51
CA LEU A 54 5.52 -0.49 -5.38
C LEU A 54 4.39 -1.48 -5.19
N ALA A 55 4.69 -2.76 -5.31
CA ALA A 55 3.77 -3.85 -5.00
C ALA A 55 4.17 -4.49 -3.67
N MET A 56 3.18 -4.84 -2.86
CA MET A 56 3.38 -5.63 -1.66
C MET A 56 2.33 -6.71 -1.49
N ILE A 57 2.72 -7.78 -0.83
CA ILE A 57 1.85 -8.88 -0.45
C ILE A 57 1.69 -8.84 1.06
N VAL A 58 0.44 -8.72 1.50
CA VAL A 58 0.06 -8.62 2.91
C VAL A 58 -0.74 -9.87 3.29
N MET A 59 -0.42 -10.46 4.44
CA MET A 59 -1.16 -11.56 5.01
C MET A 59 -2.33 -11.03 5.85
N LYS A 60 -3.53 -11.57 5.63
CA LYS A 60 -4.72 -11.25 6.42
C LYS A 60 -4.62 -11.87 7.81
N GLU A 61 -4.66 -11.02 8.83
CA GLU A 61 -4.64 -11.47 10.24
C GLU A 61 -5.89 -12.31 10.61
N ASN A 62 -7.05 -12.02 10.00
CA ASN A 62 -8.32 -12.69 10.29
C ASN A 62 -8.74 -13.64 9.16
N CYS A 63 -7.94 -14.68 8.92
CA CYS A 63 -8.29 -15.76 8.02
C CYS A 63 -9.46 -16.58 8.60
N ASN A 64 -10.70 -16.11 8.38
CA ASN A 64 -11.86 -16.98 8.56
C ASN A 64 -11.63 -18.21 7.69
N LEU A 65 -11.77 -19.44 8.23
CA LEU A 65 -11.54 -20.71 7.52
C LEU A 65 -12.34 -20.87 6.20
N LYS A 66 -13.24 -19.93 5.88
CA LYS A 66 -14.01 -19.85 4.63
C LYS A 66 -13.33 -19.04 3.53
N GLU A 67 -12.31 -18.23 3.84
CA GLU A 67 -11.59 -17.44 2.83
C GLU A 67 -10.53 -18.29 2.14
N LYS A 68 -10.63 -18.38 0.82
CA LYS A 68 -9.81 -19.28 -0.02
C LYS A 68 -8.37 -18.78 -0.24
N ASN A 69 -8.09 -17.51 0.06
CA ASN A 69 -6.78 -16.88 -0.12
C ASN A 69 -6.46 -15.96 1.07
N PRO A 70 -5.41 -16.25 1.85
CA PRO A 70 -5.00 -15.43 3.00
C PRO A 70 -4.17 -14.21 2.61
N PHE A 71 -3.86 -14.01 1.32
CA PHE A 71 -2.96 -12.95 0.86
C PHE A 71 -3.71 -11.89 0.04
N ASP A 72 -3.47 -10.62 0.38
CA ASP A 72 -3.87 -9.47 -0.42
C ASP A 72 -2.64 -8.83 -1.09
N VAL A 73 -2.81 -8.46 -2.36
CA VAL A 73 -1.77 -7.74 -3.12
C VAL A 73 -2.15 -6.28 -3.21
N HIS A 74 -1.28 -5.41 -2.71
CA HIS A 74 -1.44 -3.96 -2.77
C HIS A 74 -0.39 -3.36 -3.72
N ALA A 75 -0.85 -2.64 -4.75
CA ALA A 75 0.02 -1.94 -5.68
C ALA A 75 -0.21 -0.43 -5.60
N HIS A 76 0.87 0.32 -5.38
CA HIS A 76 0.86 1.77 -5.23
C HIS A 76 1.74 2.41 -6.29
N ARG A 77 1.18 3.35 -7.04
CA ARG A 77 1.94 4.16 -8.00
C ARG A 77 2.57 5.35 -7.28
N MET A 78 3.90 5.39 -7.27
CA MET A 78 4.70 6.47 -6.76
C MET A 78 4.75 7.63 -7.76
N THR A 79 4.68 8.86 -7.27
CA THR A 79 4.79 10.08 -8.08
C THR A 79 6.09 10.82 -7.76
N ALA A 80 6.47 10.86 -6.48
CA ALA A 80 7.74 11.36 -5.99
C ALA A 80 8.24 10.50 -4.82
N GLU A 81 9.55 10.36 -4.70
CA GLU A 81 10.21 9.71 -3.56
C GLU A 81 10.96 10.77 -2.75
N ARG A 82 10.87 10.70 -1.42
CA ARG A 82 11.62 11.60 -0.53
C ARG A 82 12.23 10.76 0.58
N TRP A 83 13.54 10.59 0.53
CA TRP A 83 14.30 9.95 1.58
C TRP A 83 14.42 10.91 2.76
N GLN A 84 13.72 10.61 3.85
CA GLN A 84 13.96 11.25 5.13
C GLN A 84 15.03 10.40 5.83
N GLY A 85 16.29 10.81 5.67
CA GLY A 85 17.41 10.17 6.35
C GLY A 85 17.27 10.33 7.87
N SER A 86 17.57 9.25 8.60
CA SER A 86 17.76 9.29 10.04
C SER A 86 19.14 9.85 10.39
#